data_AF-A0A7G9Z661-F1
#
_entry.id   AF-A0A7G9Z661-F1
#
_cell.length_a   1.000
_cell.length_b   1.000
_cell.length_c   1.000
_cell.angle_alpha   90.00
_cell.angle_beta   90.00
_cell.angle_gamma   90.00
#
_symmetry.space_group_name_H-M   'P 1'
#
loop_
_entity.id
_entity.type
_entity.pdbx_description
1 polymer ?
#
loop_
_entity_poly.entity_id
_entity_poly.type
_entity_poly.pdbx_seq_one_letter_code
_entity_poly.pdbx_strand_id
1 'polypeptide(L)'
;MVDTTLVYHDKYAKTIGGVPQASRSVYKVSVVIMTLGMFGACALSGPGVVACAPVLVWGSVGGYAGNRIIDAGLYEAGLSFISDEANGINTDLQNIDNHYTSLLTETENKLNLVESIPQGKIISLTTETENKLNLVESIPQGKIISLNAENSEVGKLTTLTVKFSNIGTKNLQAKGYFNLFYNGNYLATITTGKKNIKSGVTEDISTTIMPELAGSYVVNCYVQYDNMKSDTLSTQISVAPVTGAIVVNTNNVNAKFTIIGLQSFSGDGTSWRTNEATIGTYKIIFDTIDGFDTPKSQELVLTPDSTITFTGDYIQQTITYSITLNTVEFGMKVGHLGGPLCY
;
A
#
# COMPACT_ATOMS: atom_id res chain seq x y z
N MET A 1 13.62 -39.68 -9.55
CA MET A 1 12.37 -39.07 -10.05
C MET A 1 11.67 -38.45 -8.86
N VAL A 2 11.51 -37.12 -8.87
CA VAL A 2 10.60 -36.43 -7.95
C VAL A 2 9.49 -35.88 -8.83
N ASP A 3 8.26 -36.33 -8.57
CA ASP A 3 7.07 -35.89 -9.29
C ASP A 3 6.52 -34.66 -8.57
N THR A 4 6.66 -33.49 -9.17
CA THR A 4 6.08 -32.25 -8.64
C THR A 4 4.93 -31.83 -9.54
N THR A 5 3.70 -31.95 -9.03
CA THR A 5 2.50 -31.49 -9.73
C THR A 5 2.22 -30.04 -9.35
N LEU A 6 2.37 -29.11 -10.29
CA LEU A 6 1.93 -27.72 -10.11
C LEU A 6 0.50 -27.58 -10.62
N VAL A 7 -0.44 -27.26 -9.72
CA VAL A 7 -1.84 -26.98 -10.07
C VAL A 7 -2.01 -25.47 -10.19
N TYR A 8 -2.30 -25.00 -11.40
CA TYR A 8 -2.67 -23.61 -11.65
C TYR A 8 -4.19 -23.47 -11.57
N HIS A 9 -4.69 -22.52 -10.77
CA HIS A 9 -6.10 -22.15 -10.74
C HIS A 9 -6.30 -20.84 -11.49
N ASP A 10 -6.96 -20.90 -12.64
CA ASP A 10 -7.35 -19.71 -13.37
C ASP A 10 -8.63 -19.12 -12.76
N LYS A 11 -8.62 -17.82 -12.42
CA LYS A 11 -9.67 -17.17 -11.62
C LYS A 11 -10.56 -16.23 -12.43
N TYR A 12 -10.88 -16.59 -13.68
CA TYR A 12 -11.86 -15.86 -14.49
C TYR A 12 -12.79 -16.83 -15.23
N ALA A 13 -13.97 -17.08 -14.65
CA ALA A 13 -15.07 -17.71 -15.35
C ALA A 13 -15.90 -16.63 -16.08
N LYS A 14 -15.99 -16.71 -17.40
CA LYS A 14 -16.89 -15.87 -18.21
C LYS A 14 -18.23 -16.58 -18.36
N THR A 15 -19.30 -15.99 -17.85
CA THR A 15 -20.67 -16.51 -17.96
C THR A 15 -21.30 -16.05 -19.27
N ILE A 16 -21.74 -17.01 -20.11
CA ILE A 16 -22.65 -16.75 -21.23
C ILE A 16 -23.85 -17.69 -21.04
N GLY A 17 -25.05 -17.13 -20.84
CA GLY A 17 -26.29 -17.91 -20.75
C GLY A 17 -26.63 -18.53 -19.38
N GLY A 18 -25.98 -18.13 -18.28
CA GLY A 18 -26.41 -18.49 -16.92
C GLY A 18 -26.13 -19.94 -16.47
N VAL A 19 -25.41 -20.75 -17.25
CA VAL A 19 -24.94 -22.08 -16.82
C VAL A 19 -23.42 -22.07 -16.70
N PRO A 20 -22.84 -22.34 -15.51
CA PRO A 20 -21.40 -22.45 -15.37
C PRO A 20 -20.91 -23.78 -15.98
N GLN A 21 -20.23 -23.73 -17.12
CA GLN A 21 -19.44 -24.86 -17.61
C GLN A 21 -18.00 -24.74 -17.09
N ALA A 22 -17.56 -25.72 -16.29
CA ALA A 22 -16.16 -25.88 -15.92
C ALA A 22 -15.46 -26.76 -16.96
N SER A 23 -14.72 -26.17 -17.90
CA SER A 23 -13.76 -26.93 -18.71
C SER A 23 -12.46 -27.10 -17.92
N ARG A 24 -12.21 -28.31 -17.44
CA ARG A 24 -10.90 -28.68 -16.87
C ARG A 24 -10.00 -29.14 -18.01
N SER A 25 -9.08 -28.28 -18.45
CA SER A 25 -7.94 -28.70 -19.27
C SER A 25 -6.75 -28.95 -18.33
N VAL A 26 -6.34 -30.21 -18.19
CA VAL A 26 -5.15 -30.61 -17.42
C VAL A 26 -3.99 -30.76 -18.39
N TYR A 27 -3.00 -29.88 -18.31
CA TYR A 27 -1.76 -30.02 -19.07
C TYR A 27 -0.72 -30.73 -18.22
N LYS A 28 -0.24 -31.89 -18.70
CA LYS A 28 0.89 -32.60 -18.09
C LYS A 28 2.17 -32.14 -18.78
N VAL A 29 2.97 -31.33 -18.10
CA VAL A 29 4.32 -30.99 -18.56
C VAL A 29 5.29 -31.91 -17.83
N SER A 30 5.94 -32.83 -18.56
CA SER A 30 6.98 -33.68 -18.01
C SER A 30 8.34 -33.07 -18.36
N VAL A 31 9.07 -32.60 -17.36
CA VAL A 31 10.45 -32.12 -17.53
C VAL A 31 11.38 -33.28 -17.20
N VAL A 32 12.08 -33.80 -18.23
CA VAL A 32 13.12 -34.82 -18.05
C VAL A 32 14.45 -34.12 -17.85
N ILE A 33 14.94 -34.08 -16.62
CA ILE A 33 16.31 -33.65 -16.32
C ILE A 33 17.21 -34.88 -16.46
N MET A 34 17.99 -34.96 -17.54
CA MET A 34 19.03 -35.99 -17.69
C MET A 34 20.30 -35.53 -16.97
N THR A 35 20.64 -36.19 -15.87
CA THR A 35 21.96 -36.13 -15.27
C THR A 35 22.91 -37.05 -16.04
N LEU A 36 23.95 -36.48 -16.68
CA LEU A 36 25.05 -37.24 -17.26
C LEU A 36 25.89 -37.87 -16.13
N GLY A 37 25.80 -39.20 -15.99
CA GLY A 37 26.74 -39.99 -15.20
C GLY A 37 27.88 -40.50 -16.09
N MET A 38 29.09 -40.01 -15.88
CA MET A 38 30.30 -40.58 -16.48
C MET A 38 30.75 -41.80 -15.67
N PHE A 39 30.71 -42.99 -16.26
CA PHE A 39 31.45 -44.16 -15.77
C PHE A 39 32.71 -44.33 -16.64
N GLY A 40 33.87 -44.03 -16.07
CA GLY A 40 35.18 -44.33 -16.68
C GLY A 40 35.70 -45.67 -16.17
N ALA A 41 35.91 -46.62 -17.08
CA ALA A 41 36.74 -47.79 -16.83
C ALA A 41 38.11 -47.55 -17.48
N CYS A 42 39.17 -47.47 -16.67
CA CYS A 42 40.56 -47.36 -17.12
C CYS A 42 41.26 -48.70 -16.87
N ALA A 43 41.88 -49.27 -17.91
CA ALA A 43 42.88 -50.33 -17.78
C ALA A 43 44.26 -49.74 -18.12
N LEU A 44 45.25 -50.04 -17.29
CA LEU A 44 46.63 -49.54 -17.33
C LEU A 44 47.52 -50.36 -18.27
N SER A 45 48.26 -49.70 -19.17
CA SER A 45 49.62 -50.11 -19.57
C SER A 45 50.39 -49.02 -20.34
N GLY A 46 51.54 -48.59 -19.82
CA GLY A 46 52.75 -48.20 -20.58
C GLY A 46 52.79 -46.85 -21.34
N PRO A 47 53.98 -46.21 -21.48
CA PRO A 47 54.08 -44.80 -21.86
C PRO A 47 54.16 -44.62 -23.37
N GLY A 48 53.14 -43.99 -23.94
CA GLY A 48 53.13 -43.60 -25.34
C GLY A 48 51.73 -43.19 -25.76
N VAL A 49 51.56 -41.87 -25.95
CA VAL A 49 50.40 -41.15 -26.51
C VAL A 49 49.31 -42.06 -27.11
N VAL A 50 48.16 -42.17 -26.43
CA VAL A 50 46.94 -42.75 -27.00
C VAL A 50 45.87 -41.66 -27.06
N ALA A 51 45.52 -41.28 -28.28
CA ALA A 51 44.33 -40.49 -28.59
C ALA A 51 43.10 -41.40 -28.48
N CYS A 52 42.25 -41.17 -27.48
CA CYS A 52 40.94 -41.81 -27.39
C CYS A 52 39.90 -40.90 -28.04
N ALA A 53 39.45 -41.26 -29.24
CA ALA A 53 38.25 -40.70 -29.84
C ALA A 53 37.01 -41.27 -29.12
N PRO A 54 36.02 -40.46 -28.73
CA PRO A 54 34.76 -40.99 -28.23
C PRO A 54 34.00 -41.71 -29.35
N VAL A 55 33.87 -43.03 -29.21
CA VAL A 55 32.93 -43.84 -29.97
C VAL A 55 31.53 -43.58 -29.41
N LEU A 56 30.69 -42.92 -30.19
CA LEU A 56 29.27 -42.76 -29.89
C LEU A 56 28.54 -44.00 -30.41
N VAL A 57 28.30 -44.96 -29.52
CA VAL A 57 27.43 -46.11 -29.79
C VAL A 57 25.99 -45.61 -29.81
N TRP A 58 25.38 -45.58 -30.98
CA TRP A 58 23.94 -45.40 -31.12
C TRP A 58 23.25 -46.73 -30.80
N GLY A 59 22.74 -46.84 -29.57
CA GLY A 59 21.72 -47.84 -29.22
C GLY A 59 20.39 -47.42 -29.84
N SER A 60 20.02 -48.06 -30.95
CA SER A 60 18.68 -47.98 -31.53
C SER A 60 17.70 -48.75 -30.63
N VAL A 61 16.73 -48.05 -30.03
CA VAL A 61 15.48 -48.66 -29.56
C VAL A 61 14.50 -48.56 -30.72
N GLY A 62 14.14 -49.72 -31.27
CA GLY A 62 13.39 -49.85 -32.51
C GLY A 62 11.97 -49.28 -32.46
N GLY A 63 11.61 -48.63 -33.56
CA GLY A 63 10.24 -48.23 -33.90
C GLY A 63 10.20 -47.56 -35.28
N TYR A 64 10.06 -48.39 -36.32
CA TYR A 64 9.62 -48.08 -37.70
C TYR A 64 10.39 -46.94 -38.44
N ALA A 65 11.46 -47.26 -39.18
CA ALA A 65 11.49 -47.44 -40.65
C ALA A 65 11.10 -46.16 -41.43
N GLY A 66 12.05 -45.26 -41.74
CA GLY A 66 12.77 -45.16 -43.03
C GLY A 66 12.37 -43.83 -43.70
N ASN A 67 13.18 -43.02 -44.38
CA ASN A 67 14.52 -43.13 -44.94
C ASN A 67 15.26 -41.78 -44.81
N ARG A 68 16.56 -41.85 -44.48
CA ARG A 68 17.54 -40.77 -44.68
C ARG A 68 18.14 -40.93 -46.06
N ILE A 69 18.14 -39.86 -46.85
CA ILE A 69 18.94 -39.74 -48.07
C ILE A 69 20.39 -39.47 -47.64
N ILE A 70 21.30 -40.41 -47.94
CA ILE A 70 22.74 -40.17 -47.97
C ILE A 70 23.11 -40.15 -49.45
N ASP A 71 23.65 -39.02 -49.88
CA ASP A 71 24.17 -38.78 -51.22
C ASP A 71 25.54 -39.46 -51.36
N ALA A 72 25.70 -40.31 -52.37
CA ALA A 72 26.98 -40.86 -52.79
C ALA A 72 26.94 -41.25 -54.27
N GLY A 73 27.62 -40.45 -55.10
CA GLY A 73 28.55 -40.93 -56.13
C GLY A 73 28.03 -41.84 -57.24
N LEU A 74 27.83 -41.22 -58.41
CA LEU A 74 27.78 -41.80 -59.75
C LEU A 74 28.65 -43.06 -59.95
N TYR A 75 28.01 -44.17 -60.33
CA TYR A 75 28.54 -45.15 -61.29
C TYR A 75 27.37 -45.73 -62.09
N GLU A 76 27.53 -45.76 -63.42
CA GLU A 76 26.56 -46.28 -64.38
C GLU A 76 26.24 -47.75 -64.12
N ALA A 77 25.00 -48.03 -63.70
CA ALA A 77 24.35 -49.31 -63.88
C ALA A 77 22.86 -49.04 -64.04
N GLY A 78 22.29 -49.52 -65.14
CA GLY A 78 20.86 -49.42 -65.42
C GLY A 78 20.05 -49.98 -64.24
N LEU A 79 19.30 -49.09 -63.60
CA LEU A 79 18.32 -49.44 -62.58
C LEU A 79 16.94 -49.19 -63.19
N SER A 80 16.28 -50.30 -63.52
CA SER A 80 14.83 -50.37 -63.53
C SER A 80 14.35 -49.93 -62.15
N PHE A 81 13.87 -48.69 -62.06
CA PHE A 81 13.19 -48.24 -60.86
C PHE A 81 11.86 -48.97 -60.78
N ILE A 82 11.76 -49.80 -59.76
CA ILE A 82 10.56 -50.52 -59.33
C ILE A 82 9.47 -49.47 -59.06
N SER A 83 8.34 -49.70 -59.70
CA SER A 83 7.22 -48.79 -59.95
C SER A 83 6.35 -48.42 -58.74
N ASP A 84 6.79 -48.67 -57.51
CA ASP A 84 5.91 -48.52 -56.34
C ASP A 84 6.03 -47.16 -55.65
N GLU A 85 7.22 -46.54 -55.60
CA GLU A 85 7.40 -45.20 -55.04
C GLU A 85 6.89 -44.08 -55.96
N ALA A 86 6.94 -44.29 -57.28
CA ALA A 86 6.38 -43.35 -58.26
C ALA A 86 4.84 -43.26 -58.15
N ASN A 87 4.17 -44.36 -57.81
CA ASN A 87 2.72 -44.37 -57.58
C ASN A 87 2.34 -43.69 -56.25
N GLY A 88 3.16 -43.82 -55.20
CA GLY A 88 2.97 -43.12 -53.93
C GLY A 88 3.11 -41.60 -54.08
N ILE A 89 4.18 -41.14 -54.74
CA ILE A 89 4.40 -39.70 -55.02
C ILE A 89 3.28 -39.13 -55.90
N ASN A 90 2.80 -39.89 -56.91
CA ASN A 90 1.69 -39.45 -57.76
C ASN A 90 0.37 -39.36 -56.99
N THR A 91 0.13 -40.27 -56.04
CA THR A 91 -1.06 -40.24 -55.17
C THR A 91 -1.01 -39.07 -54.18
N ASP A 92 0.16 -38.78 -53.60
CA ASP A 92 0.34 -37.64 -52.70
C ASP A 92 0.20 -36.30 -53.41
N LEU A 93 0.71 -36.18 -54.64
CA LEU A 93 0.51 -34.99 -55.47
C LEU A 93 -0.97 -34.79 -55.84
N GLN A 94 -1.69 -35.85 -56.20
CA GLN A 94 -3.14 -35.78 -56.46
C GLN A 94 -3.93 -35.38 -55.20
N ASN A 95 -3.54 -35.88 -54.03
CA ASN A 95 -4.18 -35.50 -52.76
C ASN A 95 -3.96 -34.03 -52.40
N ILE A 96 -2.75 -33.50 -52.65
CA ILE A 96 -2.43 -32.08 -52.47
C ILE A 96 -3.26 -31.23 -53.45
N ASP A 97 -3.36 -31.63 -54.71
CA ASP A 97 -4.10 -30.91 -55.75
C ASP A 97 -5.61 -30.86 -55.45
N ASN A 98 -6.17 -31.98 -54.97
CA ASN A 98 -7.55 -32.06 -54.49
C ASN A 98 -7.78 -31.17 -53.26
N HIS A 99 -6.83 -31.11 -52.33
CA HIS A 99 -6.93 -30.24 -51.15
C HIS A 99 -6.89 -28.76 -51.52
N TYR A 100 -5.99 -28.36 -52.42
CA TYR A 100 -5.94 -27.00 -52.96
C TYR A 100 -7.22 -26.61 -53.68
N THR A 101 -7.76 -27.50 -54.51
CA THR A 101 -9.02 -27.27 -55.22
C THR A 101 -10.18 -27.10 -54.24
N SER A 102 -10.26 -27.92 -53.19
CA SER A 102 -11.28 -27.78 -52.13
C SER A 102 -11.19 -26.44 -51.39
N LEU A 103 -9.97 -25.97 -51.07
CA LEU A 103 -9.76 -24.69 -50.41
C LEU A 103 -10.12 -23.51 -51.33
N LEU A 104 -9.81 -23.61 -52.62
CA LEU A 104 -10.21 -22.63 -53.64
C LEU A 104 -11.73 -22.54 -53.74
N THR A 105 -12.41 -23.68 -53.87
CA THR A 105 -13.88 -23.73 -53.93
C THR A 105 -14.54 -23.21 -52.64
N GLU A 106 -14.00 -23.51 -51.46
CA GLU A 106 -14.50 -22.97 -50.20
C GLU A 106 -14.32 -21.43 -50.13
N THR A 107 -13.19 -20.94 -50.64
CA THR A 107 -12.88 -19.50 -50.68
C THR A 107 -13.78 -18.77 -51.66
N GLU A 108 -13.99 -19.31 -52.86
CA GLU A 108 -14.91 -18.76 -53.86
C GLU A 108 -16.35 -18.76 -53.36
N ASN A 109 -16.79 -19.83 -52.70
CA ASN A 109 -18.12 -19.88 -52.11
C ASN A 109 -18.31 -18.83 -51.01
N LYS A 110 -17.29 -18.59 -50.17
CA LYS A 110 -17.31 -17.52 -49.16
C LYS A 110 -17.30 -16.13 -49.81
N LEU A 111 -16.54 -15.93 -50.87
CA LEU A 111 -16.49 -14.68 -51.61
C LEU A 111 -17.84 -14.38 -52.29
N ASN A 112 -18.42 -15.37 -52.96
CA ASN A 112 -19.75 -15.29 -53.56
C ASN A 112 -20.82 -15.02 -52.50
N LEU A 113 -20.69 -15.58 -51.30
CA LEU A 113 -21.61 -15.29 -50.20
C LEU A 113 -21.54 -13.82 -49.78
N VAL A 114 -20.33 -13.24 -49.72
CA VAL A 114 -20.10 -11.82 -49.40
C VAL A 114 -20.61 -10.91 -50.52
N GLU A 115 -20.38 -11.27 -51.78
CA GLU A 115 -20.86 -10.53 -52.96
C GLU A 115 -22.38 -10.63 -53.15
N SER A 116 -23.00 -11.72 -52.68
CA SER A 116 -24.46 -11.90 -52.68
C SER A 116 -25.19 -11.02 -51.66
N ILE A 117 -24.47 -10.40 -50.72
CA ILE A 117 -25.06 -9.43 -49.81
C ILE A 117 -25.36 -8.17 -50.63
N PRO A 118 -26.63 -7.75 -50.78
CA PRO A 118 -26.96 -6.56 -51.54
C PRO A 118 -26.16 -5.37 -50.99
N GLN A 119 -25.55 -4.56 -51.86
CA GLN A 119 -24.73 -3.41 -51.44
C GLN A 119 -25.48 -2.51 -50.44
N GLY A 120 -26.80 -2.35 -50.57
CA GLY A 120 -27.62 -1.60 -49.61
C GLY A 120 -27.68 -2.21 -48.20
N LYS A 121 -27.55 -3.54 -48.06
CA LYS A 121 -27.49 -4.24 -46.76
C LYS A 121 -26.09 -4.17 -46.14
N ILE A 122 -25.02 -4.19 -46.95
CA ILE A 122 -23.66 -3.91 -46.49
C ILE A 122 -23.59 -2.48 -45.96
N ILE A 123 -24.05 -1.48 -46.73
CA ILE A 123 -24.10 -0.07 -46.32
C ILE A 123 -24.91 0.11 -45.04
N SER A 124 -26.07 -0.53 -44.92
CA SER A 124 -26.88 -0.47 -43.69
C SER A 124 -26.15 -1.03 -42.48
N LEU A 125 -25.37 -2.11 -42.63
CA LEU A 125 -24.59 -2.69 -41.54
C LEU A 125 -23.40 -1.81 -41.15
N THR A 126 -22.70 -1.21 -42.13
CA THR A 126 -21.64 -0.23 -41.84
C THR A 126 -22.21 0.99 -41.15
N THR A 127 -23.29 1.58 -41.65
CA THR A 127 -23.94 2.74 -41.03
C THR A 127 -24.49 2.43 -39.65
N GLU A 128 -25.08 1.25 -39.42
CA GLU A 128 -25.54 0.85 -38.08
C GLU A 128 -24.36 0.64 -37.12
N THR A 129 -23.26 0.06 -37.60
CA THR A 129 -22.04 -0.15 -36.81
C THR A 129 -21.36 1.18 -36.49
N GLU A 130 -21.27 2.08 -37.47
CA GLU A 130 -20.70 3.42 -37.34
C GLU A 130 -21.57 4.29 -36.42
N ASN A 131 -22.90 4.19 -36.52
CA ASN A 131 -23.83 4.82 -35.56
C ASN A 131 -23.66 4.26 -34.15
N LYS A 132 -23.49 2.94 -33.99
CA LYS A 132 -23.22 2.32 -32.68
C LYS A 132 -21.85 2.74 -32.13
N LEU A 133 -20.82 2.85 -32.98
CA LEU A 133 -19.49 3.29 -32.60
C LEU A 133 -19.50 4.77 -32.19
N ASN A 134 -20.15 5.63 -32.98
CA ASN A 134 -20.39 7.03 -32.65
C ASN A 134 -21.18 7.18 -31.34
N LEU A 135 -22.12 6.27 -31.06
CA LEU A 135 -22.84 6.24 -29.80
C LEU A 135 -21.90 5.91 -28.62
N VAL A 136 -20.97 4.96 -28.80
CA VAL A 136 -19.95 4.59 -27.81
C VAL A 136 -18.94 5.73 -27.56
N GLU A 137 -18.49 6.42 -28.61
CA GLU A 137 -17.60 7.59 -28.49
C GLU A 137 -18.29 8.82 -27.88
N SER A 138 -19.62 8.83 -27.90
CA SER A 138 -20.43 9.89 -27.29
C SER A 138 -20.73 9.67 -25.80
N ILE A 139 -20.32 8.52 -25.24
CA ILE A 139 -20.49 8.21 -23.82
C ILE A 139 -19.57 9.15 -23.01
N PRO A 140 -20.09 9.85 -21.99
CA PRO A 140 -19.27 10.67 -21.12
C PRO A 140 -18.23 9.78 -20.40
N GLN A 141 -16.94 10.05 -20.58
CA GLN A 141 -15.87 9.26 -19.98
C GLN A 141 -15.00 10.15 -19.09
N GLY A 142 -15.03 9.86 -17.80
CA GLY A 142 -14.26 10.57 -16.78
C GLY A 142 -13.36 9.62 -16.02
N LYS A 143 -12.16 10.07 -15.67
CA LYS A 143 -11.17 9.26 -14.96
C LYS A 143 -10.49 10.07 -13.86
N ILE A 144 -10.41 9.50 -12.65
CA ILE A 144 -9.55 10.05 -11.60
C ILE A 144 -8.10 9.68 -11.91
N ILE A 145 -7.22 10.67 -11.86
CA ILE A 145 -5.77 10.52 -12.08
C ILE A 145 -5.03 10.40 -10.76
N SER A 146 -5.32 11.27 -9.79
CA SER A 146 -4.69 11.24 -8.47
C SER A 146 -5.58 11.87 -7.42
N LEU A 147 -5.35 11.50 -6.16
CA LEU A 147 -5.96 12.10 -4.98
C LEU A 147 -4.82 12.55 -4.07
N ASN A 148 -4.75 13.85 -3.84
CA ASN A 148 -3.71 14.48 -3.05
C ASN A 148 -4.33 15.13 -1.82
N ALA A 149 -3.71 14.89 -0.68
CA ALA A 149 -3.98 15.57 0.57
C ALA A 149 -2.66 15.68 1.33
N GLU A 150 -2.36 16.86 1.86
CA GLU A 150 -1.14 17.08 2.64
C GLU A 150 -1.37 16.74 4.11
N ASN A 151 -0.31 16.32 4.80
CA ASN A 151 -0.33 16.21 6.26
C ASN A 151 -0.67 17.58 6.88
N SER A 152 -1.32 17.55 8.04
CA SER A 152 -1.88 18.75 8.65
C SER A 152 -1.70 18.77 10.17
N GLU A 153 -2.30 19.76 10.80
CA GLU A 153 -2.37 19.95 12.25
C GLU A 153 -3.83 20.10 12.66
N VAL A 154 -4.13 19.81 13.93
CA VAL A 154 -5.47 20.03 14.48
C VAL A 154 -5.88 21.49 14.33
N GLY A 155 -7.10 21.73 13.84
CA GLY A 155 -7.65 23.07 13.62
C GLY A 155 -7.12 23.79 12.37
N LYS A 156 -6.18 23.19 11.62
CA LYS A 156 -5.64 23.79 10.39
C LYS A 156 -6.49 23.42 9.17
N LEU A 157 -6.85 24.42 8.39
CA LEU A 157 -7.55 24.21 7.12
C LEU A 157 -6.64 23.44 6.15
N THR A 158 -7.11 22.29 5.67
CA THR A 158 -6.38 21.33 4.85
C THR A 158 -7.10 21.12 3.54
N THR A 159 -6.42 21.30 2.41
CA THR A 159 -7.02 21.12 1.09
C THR A 159 -6.95 19.67 0.65
N LEU A 160 -8.08 19.14 0.19
CA LEU A 160 -8.19 17.87 -0.51
C LEU A 160 -8.36 18.16 -2.00
N THR A 161 -7.52 17.56 -2.83
CA THR A 161 -7.57 17.78 -4.29
C THR A 161 -7.59 16.45 -5.01
N VAL A 162 -8.59 16.25 -5.87
CA VAL A 162 -8.61 15.15 -6.84
C VAL A 162 -8.37 15.69 -8.24
N LYS A 163 -7.38 15.11 -8.94
CA LYS A 163 -7.14 15.37 -10.36
C LYS A 163 -8.07 14.50 -11.18
N PHE A 164 -8.95 15.12 -11.95
CA PHE A 164 -9.95 14.43 -12.75
C PHE A 164 -9.83 14.81 -14.22
N SER A 165 -9.77 13.80 -15.08
CA SER A 165 -9.63 13.95 -16.53
C SER A 165 -10.92 13.59 -17.25
N ASN A 166 -11.37 14.47 -18.13
CA ASN A 166 -12.43 14.16 -19.08
C ASN A 166 -11.79 13.62 -20.36
N ILE A 167 -11.88 12.31 -20.57
CA ILE A 167 -11.34 11.62 -21.74
C ILE A 167 -12.40 11.43 -22.84
N GLY A 168 -13.64 11.86 -22.58
CA GLY A 168 -14.73 11.83 -23.56
C GLY A 168 -14.69 13.01 -24.54
N THR A 169 -15.59 12.96 -25.51
CA THR A 169 -15.74 13.95 -26.59
C THR A 169 -16.65 15.13 -26.22
N LYS A 170 -17.38 15.04 -25.10
CA LYS A 170 -18.31 16.06 -24.60
C LYS A 170 -17.81 16.65 -23.29
N ASN A 171 -18.19 17.90 -23.02
CA ASN A 171 -17.91 18.52 -21.72
C ASN A 171 -18.72 17.84 -20.61
N LEU A 172 -18.13 17.70 -19.43
CA LEU A 172 -18.75 17.04 -18.27
C LEU A 172 -19.07 18.04 -17.17
N GLN A 173 -20.19 17.85 -16.47
CA GLN A 173 -20.38 18.44 -15.15
C GLN A 173 -19.95 17.44 -14.07
N ALA A 174 -18.78 17.68 -13.49
CA ALA A 174 -18.20 16.81 -12.46
C ALA A 174 -18.39 17.40 -11.05
N LYS A 175 -18.61 16.53 -10.06
CA LYS A 175 -18.66 16.88 -8.63
C LYS A 175 -17.89 15.84 -7.83
N GLY A 176 -16.94 16.31 -7.00
CA GLY A 176 -16.14 15.45 -6.13
C GLY A 176 -16.85 15.15 -4.81
N TYR A 177 -16.69 13.93 -4.32
CA TYR A 177 -17.18 13.44 -3.04
C TYR A 177 -16.01 12.83 -2.26
N PHE A 178 -15.77 13.33 -1.05
CA PHE A 178 -14.67 12.94 -0.18
C PHE A 178 -15.25 12.38 1.12
N ASN A 179 -15.22 11.06 1.26
CA ASN A 179 -15.63 10.36 2.47
C ASN A 179 -14.45 10.29 3.43
N LEU A 180 -14.60 10.91 4.59
CA LEU A 180 -13.58 10.97 5.64
C LEU A 180 -13.82 9.90 6.69
N PHE A 181 -12.74 9.24 7.09
CA PHE A 181 -12.71 8.28 8.17
C PHE A 181 -11.60 8.64 9.16
N TYR A 182 -11.88 8.49 10.45
CA TYR A 182 -10.89 8.66 11.52
C TYR A 182 -10.84 7.39 12.35
N ASN A 183 -9.65 6.79 12.47
CA ASN A 183 -9.45 5.49 13.12
C ASN A 183 -10.46 4.41 12.64
N GLY A 184 -10.75 4.41 11.34
CA GLY A 184 -11.69 3.47 10.70
C GLY A 184 -13.18 3.85 10.81
N ASN A 185 -13.53 4.84 11.63
CA ASN A 185 -14.92 5.30 11.77
C ASN A 185 -15.24 6.37 10.74
N TYR A 186 -16.36 6.23 10.04
CA TYR A 186 -16.85 7.26 9.12
C TYR A 186 -17.21 8.53 9.89
N LEU A 187 -16.69 9.68 9.43
CA LEU A 187 -16.98 10.99 9.99
C LEU A 187 -18.01 11.74 9.15
N ALA A 188 -17.68 11.97 7.87
CA ALA A 188 -18.48 12.81 7.00
C ALA A 188 -18.18 12.57 5.52
N THR A 189 -19.11 12.98 4.66
CA THR A 189 -18.89 13.15 3.23
C THR A 189 -18.86 14.64 2.93
N ILE A 190 -17.76 15.10 2.36
CA ILE A 190 -17.60 16.48 1.91
C ILE A 190 -17.71 16.49 0.40
N THR A 191 -18.47 17.45 -0.13
CA THR A 191 -18.72 17.53 -1.58
C THR A 191 -18.27 18.86 -2.14
N THR A 192 -17.77 18.86 -3.37
CA THR A 192 -17.39 20.09 -4.07
C THR A 192 -18.60 20.76 -4.72
N GLY A 193 -18.39 21.99 -5.21
CA GLY A 193 -19.25 22.54 -6.27
C GLY A 193 -19.16 21.71 -7.55
N LYS A 194 -20.17 21.83 -8.42
CA LYS A 194 -20.10 21.28 -9.78
C LYS A 194 -19.08 22.08 -10.59
N LYS A 195 -18.21 21.38 -11.34
CA LYS A 195 -17.22 21.97 -12.24
C LYS A 195 -17.48 21.48 -13.66
N ASN A 196 -17.46 22.40 -14.63
CA ASN A 196 -17.58 22.06 -16.04
C ASN A 196 -16.17 21.75 -16.60
N ILE A 197 -15.94 20.51 -17.01
CA ILE A 197 -14.63 20.03 -17.47
C ILE A 197 -14.71 19.75 -18.96
N LYS A 198 -13.94 20.50 -19.74
CA LYS A 198 -13.95 20.40 -21.20
C LYS A 198 -13.43 19.03 -21.66
N SER A 199 -13.89 18.59 -22.83
CA SER A 199 -13.35 17.39 -23.50
C SER A 199 -11.83 17.44 -23.59
N GLY A 200 -11.17 16.33 -23.24
CA GLY A 200 -9.71 16.19 -23.28
C GLY A 200 -8.95 16.97 -22.21
N VAL A 201 -9.64 17.64 -21.27
CA VAL A 201 -9.01 18.46 -20.24
C VAL A 201 -8.97 17.72 -18.90
N THR A 202 -7.88 17.93 -18.16
CA THR A 202 -7.73 17.49 -16.77
C THR A 202 -7.81 18.69 -15.85
N GLU A 203 -8.62 18.59 -14.80
CA GLU A 203 -8.90 19.66 -13.86
C GLU A 203 -8.78 19.18 -12.42
N ASP A 204 -8.35 20.09 -11.55
CA ASP A 204 -8.39 19.87 -10.10
C ASP A 204 -9.81 20.12 -9.59
N ILE A 205 -10.33 19.20 -8.79
CA ILE A 205 -11.56 19.33 -8.03
C ILE A 205 -11.17 19.29 -6.56
N SER A 206 -11.39 20.39 -5.84
CA SER A 206 -10.88 20.54 -4.49
C SER A 206 -11.94 20.95 -3.48
N THR A 207 -11.70 20.59 -2.22
CA THR A 207 -12.44 21.05 -1.05
C THR A 207 -11.47 21.20 0.13
N THR A 208 -11.95 21.71 1.25
CA THR A 208 -11.14 21.88 2.45
C THR A 208 -11.77 21.21 3.66
N ILE A 209 -10.92 20.77 4.58
CA ILE A 209 -11.30 20.15 5.84
C ILE A 209 -10.54 20.84 6.97
N MET A 210 -11.08 20.84 8.18
CA MET A 210 -10.39 21.33 9.36
C MET A 210 -10.43 20.21 10.41
N PRO A 211 -9.38 19.37 10.50
CA PRO A 211 -9.37 18.24 11.41
C PRO A 211 -9.49 18.69 12.86
N GLU A 212 -10.40 18.10 13.63
CA GLU A 212 -10.61 18.47 15.04
C GLU A 212 -9.75 17.64 16.01
N LEU A 213 -9.23 16.50 15.56
CA LEU A 213 -8.47 15.55 16.38
C LEU A 213 -7.13 15.22 15.70
N ALA A 214 -6.11 14.99 16.50
CA ALA A 214 -4.82 14.51 16.00
C ALA A 214 -4.93 13.02 15.66
N GLY A 215 -4.18 12.56 14.67
CA GLY A 215 -4.12 11.15 14.29
C GLY A 215 -4.20 10.91 12.79
N SER A 216 -4.67 9.72 12.42
CA SER A 216 -4.72 9.28 11.02
C SER A 216 -6.13 9.37 10.45
N TYR A 217 -6.26 10.10 9.35
CA TYR A 217 -7.49 10.20 8.58
C TYR A 217 -7.34 9.45 7.26
N VAL A 218 -8.35 8.67 6.88
CA VAL A 218 -8.44 8.05 5.55
C VAL A 218 -9.48 8.83 4.75
N VAL A 219 -9.10 9.19 3.52
CA VAL A 219 -9.96 9.92 2.60
C VAL A 219 -10.24 9.04 1.39
N ASN A 220 -11.50 8.63 1.23
CA ASN A 220 -11.97 7.92 0.06
C ASN A 220 -12.69 8.91 -0.86
N CYS A 221 -12.17 9.09 -2.07
CA CYS A 221 -12.71 10.04 -3.04
C CYS A 221 -13.29 9.35 -4.27
N TYR A 222 -14.43 9.83 -4.74
CA TYR A 222 -14.93 9.54 -6.09
C TYR A 222 -15.50 10.81 -6.72
N VAL A 223 -15.63 10.81 -8.04
CA VAL A 223 -16.23 11.90 -8.80
C VAL A 223 -17.51 11.40 -9.47
N GLN A 224 -18.60 12.14 -9.29
CA GLN A 224 -19.85 11.91 -10.00
C GLN A 224 -19.93 12.87 -11.19
N TYR A 225 -20.28 12.36 -12.37
CA TYR A 225 -20.42 13.13 -13.60
C TYR A 225 -21.50 12.50 -14.49
N ASP A 226 -22.41 13.31 -15.03
CA ASP A 226 -23.48 12.88 -15.95
C ASP A 226 -24.20 11.58 -15.54
N ASN A 227 -24.58 11.49 -14.26
CA ASN A 227 -25.22 10.34 -13.59
C ASN A 227 -24.36 9.06 -13.47
N MET A 228 -23.10 9.12 -13.89
CA MET A 228 -22.09 8.10 -13.64
C MET A 228 -21.23 8.44 -12.43
N LYS A 229 -20.54 7.43 -11.93
CA LYS A 229 -19.62 7.52 -10.80
C LYS A 229 -18.28 6.92 -11.24
N SER A 230 -17.19 7.63 -10.98
CA SER A 230 -15.85 7.11 -11.20
C SER A 230 -15.50 5.99 -10.20
N ASP A 231 -14.39 5.32 -10.45
CA ASP A 231 -13.72 4.53 -9.42
C ASP A 231 -13.41 5.38 -8.18
N THR A 232 -13.24 4.70 -7.04
CA THR A 232 -12.89 5.33 -5.77
C THR A 232 -11.38 5.24 -5.56
N LEU A 233 -10.74 6.36 -5.24
CA LEU A 233 -9.35 6.43 -4.84
C LEU A 233 -9.24 6.70 -3.34
N SER A 234 -8.21 6.18 -2.68
CA SER A 234 -7.99 6.36 -1.24
C SER A 234 -6.63 7.01 -1.00
N THR A 235 -6.57 7.90 0.00
CA THR A 235 -5.32 8.44 0.53
C THR A 235 -5.42 8.59 2.06
N GLN A 236 -4.28 8.78 2.71
CA GLN A 236 -4.20 8.98 4.16
C GLN A 236 -3.59 10.35 4.48
N ILE A 237 -4.10 10.99 5.52
CA ILE A 237 -3.60 12.25 6.06
C ILE A 237 -3.15 12.00 7.50
N SER A 238 -1.93 12.39 7.83
CA SER A 238 -1.48 12.46 9.22
C SER A 238 -1.72 13.86 9.75
N VAL A 239 -2.43 13.95 10.88
CA VAL A 239 -2.75 15.21 11.57
C VAL A 239 -1.97 15.26 12.88
N ALA A 240 -1.02 16.20 12.98
CA ALA A 240 -0.25 16.43 14.18
C ALA A 240 -1.09 17.18 15.25
N PRO A 241 -0.90 16.90 16.54
CA PRO A 241 -1.50 17.71 17.60
C PRO A 241 -0.89 19.11 17.58
N VAL A 242 -1.70 20.12 17.90
CA VAL A 242 -1.17 21.46 18.18
C VAL A 242 -0.61 21.46 19.59
N THR A 243 0.60 21.98 19.74
CA THR A 243 1.33 22.02 21.02
C THR A 243 1.62 23.45 21.47
N GLY A 244 1.97 23.60 22.74
CA GLY A 244 2.53 24.81 23.31
C GLY A 244 3.49 24.48 24.45
N ALA A 245 3.98 25.51 25.13
CA ALA A 245 4.93 25.34 26.21
C ALA A 245 4.28 25.47 27.59
N ILE A 246 4.71 24.61 28.51
CA ILE A 246 4.39 24.73 29.94
C ILE A 246 5.70 24.99 30.67
N VAL A 247 5.71 26.03 31.48
CA VAL A 247 6.82 26.38 32.39
C VAL A 247 6.32 26.28 33.82
N VAL A 248 7.15 25.74 34.70
CA VAL A 248 6.92 25.76 36.14
C VAL A 248 8.11 26.45 36.80
N ASN A 249 7.83 27.45 37.63
CA ASN A 249 8.82 28.11 38.47
C ASN A 249 8.46 27.88 39.94
N THR A 250 9.44 27.51 40.74
CA THR A 250 9.28 27.42 42.20
C THR A 250 10.44 28.11 42.90
N ASN A 251 10.23 28.47 44.17
CA ASN A 251 11.26 29.07 45.01
C ASN A 251 12.05 28.03 45.86
N ASN A 252 11.79 26.73 45.71
CA ASN A 252 12.39 25.68 46.53
C ASN A 252 12.99 24.56 45.66
N VAL A 253 14.29 24.27 45.85
CA VAL A 253 15.03 23.24 45.08
C VAL A 253 14.49 21.83 45.28
N ASN A 254 13.82 21.56 46.41
CA ASN A 254 13.22 20.26 46.71
C ASN A 254 11.75 20.16 46.28
N ALA A 255 11.21 21.20 45.61
CA ALA A 255 9.84 21.17 45.11
C ALA A 255 9.63 20.02 44.13
N LYS A 256 8.49 19.35 44.27
CA LYS A 256 7.97 18.37 43.31
C LYS A 256 6.56 18.76 42.95
N PHE A 257 6.14 18.42 41.74
CA PHE A 257 4.80 18.73 41.25
C PHE A 257 4.34 17.76 40.18
N THR A 258 3.02 17.65 40.07
CA THR A 258 2.32 16.92 39.00
C THR A 258 1.41 17.86 38.25
N ILE A 259 1.47 17.82 36.92
CA ILE A 259 0.59 18.57 36.01
C ILE A 259 -0.35 17.56 35.34
N ILE A 260 -1.65 17.78 35.48
CA ILE A 260 -2.72 16.92 34.98
C ILE A 260 -3.49 17.67 33.88
N GLY A 261 -3.64 17.04 32.72
CA GLY A 261 -4.40 17.55 31.58
C GLY A 261 -4.62 16.46 30.53
N LEU A 262 -4.72 16.84 29.26
CA LEU A 262 -4.75 15.88 28.13
C LEU A 262 -3.48 15.02 28.06
N GLN A 263 -2.36 15.60 28.48
CA GLN A 263 -1.12 14.90 28.80
C GLN A 263 -0.81 15.11 30.29
N SER A 264 -0.14 14.15 30.92
CA SER A 264 0.32 14.29 32.31
C SER A 264 1.83 14.45 32.35
N PHE A 265 2.30 15.38 33.17
CA PHE A 265 3.72 15.65 33.38
C PHE A 265 4.04 15.65 34.87
N SER A 266 5.28 15.34 35.22
CA SER A 266 5.82 15.49 36.57
C SER A 266 7.20 16.13 36.49
N GLY A 267 7.55 16.91 37.49
CA GLY A 267 8.86 17.55 37.56
C GLY A 267 9.22 17.95 38.98
N ASP A 268 10.44 18.46 39.12
CA ASP A 268 11.02 18.89 40.36
C ASP A 268 11.95 20.09 40.17
N GLY A 269 12.34 20.71 41.29
CA GLY A 269 13.29 21.83 41.32
C GLY A 269 12.66 23.21 41.19
N THR A 270 13.52 24.21 40.98
CA THR A 270 13.14 25.63 40.88
C THR A 270 12.65 26.05 39.49
N SER A 271 13.00 25.29 38.45
CA SER A 271 12.53 25.54 37.09
C SER A 271 12.36 24.24 36.30
N TRP A 272 11.28 24.18 35.52
CA TRP A 272 10.98 23.07 34.62
C TRP A 272 10.24 23.57 33.39
N ARG A 273 10.44 22.91 32.24
CA ARG A 273 9.81 23.30 30.98
C ARG A 273 9.55 22.09 30.07
N THR A 274 8.41 22.11 29.39
CA THR A 274 8.15 21.30 28.18
C THR A 274 7.64 22.20 27.05
N ASN A 275 7.95 21.88 25.79
CA ASN A 275 7.49 22.62 24.60
C ASN A 275 6.47 21.83 23.74
N GLU A 276 6.15 20.60 24.11
CA GLU A 276 5.35 19.67 23.30
C GLU A 276 4.04 19.29 24.00
N ALA A 277 3.57 20.12 24.93
CA ALA A 277 2.30 19.88 25.60
C ALA A 277 1.15 20.17 24.62
N THR A 278 0.26 19.20 24.40
CA THR A 278 -0.95 19.42 23.58
C THR A 278 -1.79 20.55 24.16
N ILE A 279 -2.35 21.40 23.32
CA ILE A 279 -3.26 22.48 23.75
C ILE A 279 -4.41 21.93 24.61
N GLY A 280 -4.83 22.67 25.64
CA GLY A 280 -5.85 22.21 26.58
C GLY A 280 -5.74 22.83 27.96
N THR A 281 -6.62 22.40 28.87
CA THR A 281 -6.59 22.84 30.27
C THR A 281 -5.65 21.95 31.08
N TYR A 282 -4.78 22.57 31.86
CA TYR A 282 -3.82 21.89 32.73
C TYR A 282 -3.96 22.38 34.15
N LYS A 283 -3.93 21.44 35.10
CA LYS A 283 -3.93 21.69 36.53
C LYS A 283 -2.64 21.21 37.16
N ILE A 284 -1.94 22.09 37.87
CA ILE A 284 -0.74 21.73 38.64
C ILE A 284 -1.10 21.47 40.11
N ILE A 285 -0.48 20.43 40.68
CA ILE A 285 -0.52 20.10 42.09
C ILE A 285 0.92 20.07 42.58
N PHE A 286 1.23 20.87 43.59
CA PHE A 286 2.53 20.89 44.24
C PHE A 286 2.54 19.91 45.41
N ASP A 287 3.63 19.17 45.57
CA ASP A 287 3.82 18.23 46.67
C ASP A 287 4.17 18.97 47.96
N THR A 288 3.87 18.36 49.11
CA THR A 288 4.22 18.91 50.42
C THR A 288 5.72 18.83 50.68
N ILE A 289 6.29 19.87 51.28
CA ILE A 289 7.67 19.89 51.79
C ILE A 289 7.64 20.18 53.29
N ASP A 290 8.28 19.33 54.09
CA ASP A 290 8.34 19.50 55.54
C ASP A 290 8.90 20.87 55.92
N GLY A 291 8.18 21.56 56.82
CA GLY A 291 8.54 22.91 57.28
C GLY A 291 8.17 24.04 56.31
N PHE A 292 7.39 23.76 55.26
CA PHE A 292 6.88 24.77 54.34
C PHE A 292 5.37 24.63 54.11
N ASP A 293 4.69 25.76 53.95
CA ASP A 293 3.33 25.80 53.42
C ASP A 293 3.35 25.48 51.92
N THR A 294 2.50 24.54 51.51
CA THR A 294 2.43 24.09 50.12
C THR A 294 1.65 25.09 49.27
N PRO A 295 2.17 25.48 48.08
CA PRO A 295 1.45 26.36 47.17
C PRO A 295 0.08 25.79 46.78
N LYS A 296 -0.90 26.67 46.57
CA LYS A 296 -2.23 26.24 46.07
C LYS A 296 -2.12 25.71 44.64
N SER A 297 -2.92 24.69 44.32
CA SER A 297 -3.06 24.20 42.95
C SER A 297 -3.56 25.31 42.02
N GLN A 298 -3.04 25.35 40.80
CA GLN A 298 -3.43 26.30 39.76
C GLN A 298 -3.96 25.56 38.54
N GLU A 299 -4.84 26.21 37.79
CA GLU A 299 -5.40 25.69 36.55
C GLU A 299 -5.31 26.75 35.47
N LEU A 300 -4.72 26.41 34.33
CA LEU A 300 -4.46 27.33 33.21
C LEU A 300 -4.81 26.65 31.87
N VAL A 301 -5.18 27.46 30.88
CA VAL A 301 -5.51 26.99 29.52
C VAL A 301 -4.34 27.27 28.59
N LEU A 302 -3.76 26.21 28.02
CA LEU A 302 -2.74 26.28 26.98
C LEU A 302 -3.40 26.41 25.61
N THR A 303 -3.15 27.52 24.92
CA THR A 303 -3.61 27.78 23.55
C THR A 303 -2.50 27.53 22.53
N PRO A 304 -2.81 27.43 21.21
CA PRO A 304 -1.80 27.22 20.17
C PRO A 304 -0.63 28.18 20.25
N ASP A 305 0.60 27.65 20.10
CA ASP A 305 1.86 28.40 20.08
C ASP A 305 2.10 29.32 21.29
N SER A 306 1.36 29.12 22.39
CA SER A 306 1.48 29.92 23.61
C SER A 306 2.37 29.25 24.66
N THR A 307 2.71 30.01 25.70
CA THR A 307 3.36 29.48 26.90
C THR A 307 2.50 29.80 28.12
N ILE A 308 2.13 28.78 28.90
CA ILE A 308 1.57 28.97 30.24
C ILE A 308 2.67 28.81 31.28
N THR A 309 2.57 29.57 32.38
CA THR A 309 3.54 29.51 33.49
C THR A 309 2.80 29.27 34.79
N PHE A 310 3.15 28.20 35.49
CA PHE A 310 2.75 27.95 36.87
C PHE A 310 3.84 28.43 37.83
N THR A 311 3.44 29.05 38.94
CA THR A 311 4.38 29.55 39.96
C THR A 311 4.07 28.97 41.33
N GLY A 312 5.00 28.26 41.96
CA GLY A 312 4.86 27.67 43.28
C GLY A 312 5.78 28.31 44.32
N ASP A 313 5.23 29.19 45.16
CA ASP A 313 5.97 29.82 46.25
C ASP A 313 5.73 29.08 47.58
N TYR A 314 6.71 28.31 48.03
CA TYR A 314 6.72 27.66 49.33
C TYR A 314 7.10 28.68 50.40
N ILE A 315 6.27 28.80 51.45
CA ILE A 315 6.49 29.74 52.55
C ILE A 315 7.00 28.95 53.75
N GLN A 316 8.17 29.28 54.29
CA GLN A 316 8.73 28.58 55.44
C GLN A 316 7.84 28.75 56.68
N GLN A 317 7.47 27.64 57.30
CA GLN A 317 6.70 27.64 58.53
C GLN A 317 7.60 28.07 59.69
N THR A 318 7.16 29.08 60.44
CA THR A 318 7.84 29.49 61.68
C THR A 318 7.11 28.86 62.86
N ILE A 319 7.76 27.89 63.52
CA ILE A 319 7.26 27.31 64.77
C ILE A 319 7.85 28.10 65.94
N THR A 320 7.02 28.84 66.65
CA THR A 320 7.42 29.54 67.88
C THR A 320 7.18 28.63 69.08
N TYR A 321 8.26 28.23 69.76
CA TYR A 321 8.18 27.52 71.04
C TYR A 321 8.14 28.53 72.18
N SER A 322 7.07 28.53 72.97
CA SER A 322 7.04 29.24 74.26
C SER A 322 7.52 28.30 75.36
N ILE A 323 8.76 28.49 75.82
CA ILE A 323 9.28 27.77 76.99
C ILE A 323 8.91 28.59 78.23
N THR A 324 8.03 28.05 79.06
CA THR A 324 7.80 28.58 80.41
C THR A 324 8.81 27.94 81.36
N LEU A 325 9.82 28.70 81.76
CA LEU A 325 10.72 28.30 82.85
C LEU A 325 9.99 28.54 84.17
N ASN A 326 9.55 27.47 84.82
CA ASN A 326 9.12 27.57 86.22
C ASN A 326 10.39 27.76 87.06
N THR A 327 10.57 28.96 87.61
CA THR A 327 11.64 29.25 88.57
C THR A 327 11.53 28.26 89.74
N VAL A 328 12.50 27.37 89.85
CA VAL A 328 12.68 26.56 91.06
C VAL A 328 13.48 27.44 92.02
N GLU A 329 12.84 27.97 93.05
CA GLU A 329 13.54 28.68 94.11
C GLU A 329 14.48 27.69 94.83
N PHE A 330 15.76 27.76 94.52
CA PHE A 330 16.79 27.10 95.33
C PHE A 330 16.95 27.90 96.62
N GLY A 331 16.27 27.46 97.68
CA GLY A 331 16.50 27.95 99.04
C GLY A 331 17.91 27.59 99.52
N MET A 332 18.91 28.43 99.24
CA MET A 332 20.22 28.31 99.86
C MET A 332 20.12 28.83 101.30
N LYS A 333 20.12 27.90 102.29
CA LYS A 333 20.37 28.27 103.69
C LYS A 333 21.85 28.62 103.85
N VAL A 334 22.15 29.92 103.98
CA VAL A 334 23.48 30.37 104.43
C VAL A 334 23.57 30.11 105.93
N GLY A 335 24.24 29.02 106.31
CA GLY A 335 24.59 28.76 107.71
C GLY A 335 25.62 29.78 108.18
N HIS A 336 25.22 30.68 109.08
CA HIS A 336 26.11 31.60 109.75
C HIS A 336 27.00 30.81 110.73
N LEU A 337 28.26 30.56 110.38
CA LEU A 337 29.24 30.01 111.31
C LEU A 337 29.74 31.14 112.21
N GLY A 338 29.07 31.31 113.36
CA GLY A 338 29.59 32.12 114.45
C GLY A 338 30.84 31.47 115.04
N GLY A 339 32.02 32.00 114.69
CA GLY A 339 33.26 31.74 115.41
C GLY A 339 33.42 32.71 116.57
N PRO A 340 34.00 32.29 117.72
CA PRO A 340 34.15 33.14 118.90
C PRO A 340 35.18 34.25 118.66
N LEU A 341 34.87 35.43 119.20
CA LEU A 341 35.79 36.56 119.35
C LEU A 341 36.95 36.14 120.27
N CYS A 342 38.17 36.09 119.74
CA CYS A 342 39.38 36.10 120.55
C CYS A 342 39.80 37.56 120.77
N TYR A 343 39.92 37.93 122.05
CA TYR A 343 40.48 39.19 122.56
C TYR A 343 41.98 39.30 122.30
#